data_AF-A0A8J6Q376-F1
#
_entry.id   AF-A0A8J6Q376-F1
#
_cell.length_a   1.000
_cell.length_b   1.000
_cell.length_c   1.000
_cell.angle_alpha   90.00
_cell.angle_beta   90.00
_cell.angle_gamma   90.00
#
_symmetry.space_group_name_H-M   'P 1'
#
loop_
_entity.id
_entity.type
_entity.pdbx_description
1 polymer ?
#
loop_
_entity_poly.entity_id
_entity_poly.type
_entity_poly.pdbx_seq_one_letter_code
_entity_poly.pdbx_strand_id
1 'polypeptide(L)'
;MENTKAIKLIDKILNNLDQSGINTDVLIDDLKTLRGYALEEQIPLVVKVLRLTYEHIQENETFLIPMLEEEDDEFETEETAVESSPVESLKYVLSLMKNLDNKINVADLKEYRDLLNNF
;
A
#
# COMPACT_ATOMS: atom_id res chain seq x y z
N MET A 1 -4.45 5.69 -10.13
CA MET A 1 -5.25 4.72 -10.90
C MET A 1 -6.45 5.48 -11.38
N GLU A 2 -6.79 5.38 -12.66
CA GLU A 2 -7.86 6.18 -13.27
C GLU A 2 -9.19 5.42 -13.30
N ASN A 3 -9.14 4.10 -13.19
CA ASN A 3 -10.28 3.21 -13.23
C ASN A 3 -11.19 3.47 -12.03
N THR A 4 -12.40 3.94 -12.31
CA THR A 4 -13.39 4.28 -11.27
C THR A 4 -13.75 3.09 -10.39
N LYS A 5 -13.72 1.85 -10.90
CA LYS A 5 -13.95 0.65 -10.09
C LYS A 5 -12.78 0.37 -9.17
N ALA A 6 -11.55 0.60 -9.62
CA ALA A 6 -10.36 0.51 -8.79
C ALA A 6 -10.39 1.54 -7.66
N ILE A 7 -10.70 2.80 -7.96
CA ILE A 7 -10.81 3.87 -6.96
C ILE A 7 -11.89 3.51 -5.90
N LYS A 8 -13.07 3.08 -6.35
CA LYS A 8 -14.14 2.64 -5.43
C LYS A 8 -13.73 1.45 -4.56
N LEU A 9 -12.95 0.52 -5.13
CA LEU A 9 -12.44 -0.63 -4.38
C LEU A 9 -11.41 -0.19 -3.34
N ILE A 10 -10.51 0.75 -3.68
CA ILE A 10 -9.59 1.35 -2.71
C ILE A 10 -10.37 2.01 -1.57
N ASP A 11 -11.38 2.83 -1.88
CA ASP A 11 -12.19 3.48 -0.85
C ASP A 11 -12.94 2.48 0.04
N LYS A 12 -13.45 1.38 -0.53
CA LYS A 12 -14.05 0.27 0.24
C LYS A 12 -13.03 -0.36 1.19
N ILE A 13 -11.83 -0.66 0.70
CA ILE A 13 -10.77 -1.28 1.52
C ILE A 13 -10.39 -0.34 2.66
N LEU A 14 -10.17 0.95 2.40
CA LEU A 14 -9.83 1.94 3.44
C LEU A 14 -10.90 2.01 4.54
N ASN A 15 -12.18 2.09 4.15
CA ASN A 15 -13.28 2.07 5.13
C ASN A 15 -13.33 0.78 5.95
N ASN A 16 -13.08 -0.37 5.32
CA ASN A 16 -13.04 -1.66 6.03
C ASN A 16 -11.89 -1.71 7.05
N LEU A 17 -10.72 -1.17 6.68
CA LEU A 17 -9.56 -1.06 7.56
C LEU A 17 -9.86 -0.17 8.77
N ASP A 18 -10.56 0.95 8.58
CA ASP A 18 -10.97 1.85 9.68
C ASP A 18 -11.97 1.17 10.64
N GLN A 19 -12.85 0.33 10.12
CA GLN A 19 -13.91 -0.32 10.91
C GLN A 19 -13.46 -1.59 11.62
N SER A 20 -12.63 -2.39 10.96
CA SER A 20 -12.36 -3.78 11.38
C SER A 20 -10.87 -4.12 11.43
N GLY A 21 -9.98 -3.18 11.08
CA GLY A 21 -8.56 -3.45 10.95
C GLY A 21 -8.25 -4.39 9.79
N ILE A 22 -7.12 -5.10 9.89
CA ILE A 22 -6.68 -6.07 8.87
C ILE A 22 -7.46 -7.37 9.05
N ASN A 23 -8.48 -7.58 8.22
CA ASN A 23 -9.17 -8.86 8.05
C ASN A 23 -8.63 -9.56 6.78
N THR A 24 -7.73 -10.53 6.98
CA THR A 24 -6.91 -11.13 5.93
C THR A 24 -7.71 -11.73 4.78
N ASP A 25 -8.74 -12.52 5.07
CA ASP A 25 -9.52 -13.24 4.05
C ASP A 25 -10.17 -12.28 3.03
N VAL A 26 -10.89 -11.27 3.53
CA VAL A 26 -11.58 -10.29 2.68
C VAL A 26 -10.60 -9.36 1.99
N LEU A 27 -9.56 -8.94 2.71
CA LEU A 27 -8.57 -8.00 2.22
C LEU A 27 -7.73 -8.58 1.07
N ILE A 28 -7.29 -9.83 1.18
CA ILE A 28 -6.48 -10.48 0.14
C ILE A 28 -7.24 -10.57 -1.19
N ASP A 29 -8.53 -10.93 -1.15
CA ASP A 29 -9.36 -11.01 -2.36
C ASP A 29 -9.61 -9.63 -2.98
N ASP A 30 -9.84 -8.61 -2.16
CA ASP A 30 -9.96 -7.22 -2.62
C ASP A 30 -8.63 -6.73 -3.24
N LEU A 31 -7.48 -7.03 -2.65
CA LEU A 31 -6.15 -6.68 -3.20
C LEU A 31 -5.85 -7.40 -4.53
N LYS A 32 -6.21 -8.68 -4.65
CA LYS A 32 -6.09 -9.43 -5.91
C LYS A 32 -6.97 -8.84 -7.01
N THR A 33 -8.19 -8.44 -6.65
CA THR A 33 -9.11 -7.76 -7.57
C THR A 33 -8.53 -6.40 -8.00
N LEU A 34 -8.01 -5.62 -7.06
CA LEU A 34 -7.37 -4.33 -7.33
C LEU A 34 -6.15 -4.48 -8.27
N ARG A 35 -5.36 -5.55 -8.08
CA ARG A 35 -4.25 -5.90 -8.97
C ARG A 35 -4.71 -6.19 -10.39
N GLY A 36 -5.89 -6.80 -10.56
CA GLY A 36 -6.52 -7.00 -11.87
C GLY A 36 -6.72 -5.68 -12.62
N TYR A 37 -7.25 -4.66 -11.95
CA TYR A 37 -7.39 -3.33 -12.55
C TYR A 37 -6.04 -2.69 -12.90
N ALA A 38 -5.03 -2.82 -12.03
CA ALA A 38 -3.69 -2.29 -12.31
C ALA A 38 -3.02 -2.99 -13.53
N LEU A 39 -3.34 -4.26 -13.77
CA LEU A 39 -2.92 -4.98 -14.99
C LEU A 39 -3.63 -4.45 -16.24
N GLU A 40 -4.94 -4.23 -16.16
CA GLU A 40 -5.74 -3.64 -17.26
C GLU A 40 -5.24 -2.24 -17.64
N GLU A 41 -4.90 -1.42 -16.64
CA GLU A 41 -4.36 -0.07 -16.83
C GLU A 41 -2.87 -0.04 -17.22
N GLN A 42 -2.22 -1.21 -17.29
CA GLN A 42 -0.79 -1.32 -17.61
C GLN A 42 0.08 -0.48 -16.66
N ILE A 43 -0.09 -0.65 -15.35
CA ILE A 43 0.70 0.05 -14.31
C ILE A 43 1.60 -0.96 -13.57
N PRO A 44 2.78 -1.35 -14.12
CA PRO A 44 3.59 -2.44 -13.58
C PRO A 44 4.01 -2.26 -12.12
N LEU A 45 4.28 -1.01 -11.70
CA LEU A 45 4.65 -0.71 -10.32
C LEU A 45 3.54 -1.10 -9.35
N VAL A 46 2.31 -0.64 -9.60
CA VAL A 46 1.15 -0.94 -8.74
C VAL A 46 0.82 -2.43 -8.78
N VAL A 47 0.92 -3.08 -9.94
CA VAL A 47 0.75 -4.54 -10.05
C VAL A 47 1.73 -5.29 -9.16
N LYS A 48 3.00 -4.86 -9.13
CA LYS A 48 4.06 -5.49 -8.32
C LYS A 48 3.86 -5.19 -6.83
N VAL A 49 3.57 -3.94 -6.46
CA VAL A 49 3.32 -3.55 -5.05
C VAL A 49 2.14 -4.33 -4.50
N LEU A 50 0.98 -4.31 -5.17
CA LEU A 50 -0.20 -5.05 -4.72
C LEU A 50 0.06 -6.55 -4.56
N ARG A 51 0.87 -7.13 -5.46
CA ARG A 51 1.27 -8.53 -5.37
C ARG A 51 2.01 -8.80 -4.07
N LEU A 52 3.07 -8.03 -3.82
CA LEU A 52 3.88 -8.18 -2.62
C LEU A 52 3.07 -7.87 -1.36
N THR A 53 2.20 -6.86 -1.38
CA THR A 53 1.37 -6.49 -0.24
C THR A 53 0.45 -7.63 0.20
N TYR A 54 -0.25 -8.29 -0.72
CA TYR A 54 -1.10 -9.42 -0.32
C TYR A 54 -0.28 -10.66 0.06
N GLU A 55 0.88 -10.90 -0.58
CA GLU A 55 1.80 -12.00 -0.24
C GLU A 55 2.29 -11.82 1.22
N HIS A 56 2.73 -10.60 1.55
CA HIS A 56 3.15 -10.21 2.90
C HIS A 56 2.05 -10.42 3.95
N ILE A 57 0.83 -9.94 3.69
CA ILE A 57 -0.30 -10.07 4.61
C ILE A 57 -0.71 -11.53 4.78
N GLN A 58 -0.63 -12.33 3.71
CA GLN A 58 -0.95 -13.75 3.76
C GLN A 58 0.06 -14.54 4.62
N GLU A 59 1.35 -14.15 4.58
CA GLU A 59 2.41 -14.82 5.34
C GLU A 59 2.47 -14.38 6.81
N ASN A 60 2.16 -13.10 7.09
CA ASN A 60 2.36 -12.50 8.41
C ASN A 60 1.05 -12.23 9.18
N GLU A 61 -0.10 -12.50 8.57
CA GLU A 61 -1.44 -12.19 9.07
C GLU A 61 -1.69 -10.69 9.35
N THR A 62 -0.75 -9.82 8.96
CA THR A 62 -0.78 -8.37 9.16
C THR A 62 0.19 -7.68 8.19
N PHE A 63 0.20 -6.35 8.17
CA PHE A 63 1.12 -5.56 7.37
C PHE A 63 2.27 -5.01 8.22
N LEU A 64 3.45 -5.60 8.09
CA LEU A 64 4.63 -5.33 8.95
C LEU A 64 5.63 -4.37 8.31
N ILE A 65 5.27 -3.70 7.22
CA ILE A 65 6.11 -2.68 6.62
C ILE A 65 5.84 -1.36 7.35
N PRO A 66 6.85 -0.68 7.89
CA PRO A 66 6.67 0.62 8.54
C PRO A 66 6.20 1.67 7.53
N MET A 67 5.53 2.70 8.03
CA MET A 67 5.22 3.88 7.22
C MET A 67 6.51 4.63 6.86
N LEU A 68 6.60 5.11 5.62
CA LEU A 68 7.72 5.96 5.18
C LEU A 68 7.72 7.30 5.92
N GLU A 69 8.90 7.83 6.20
CA GLU A 69 9.09 9.17 6.74
C GLU A 69 8.92 10.22 5.64
N GLU A 70 8.31 11.37 5.94
CA GLU A 70 8.34 12.51 5.03
C GLU A 70 9.76 13.10 5.05
N GLU A 71 10.42 13.24 3.90
CA GLU A 71 11.81 13.74 3.77
C GLU A 71 12.07 15.18 4.29
N ASP A 72 11.08 15.85 4.92
CA ASP A 72 11.15 17.27 5.31
C ASP A 72 11.81 17.55 6.68
N ASP A 73 12.29 16.54 7.41
CA ASP A 73 13.11 16.78 8.61
C ASP A 73 14.61 16.67 8.29
N GLU A 74 15.23 17.84 8.09
CA GLU A 74 16.67 18.09 7.96
C GLU A 74 17.45 17.79 9.27
N PHE A 75 16.96 16.85 10.09
CA PHE A 75 17.64 16.33 11.26
C PHE A 75 18.22 14.97 10.92
N GLU A 76 19.55 14.85 10.98
CA GLU A 76 20.25 13.57 11.04
C GLU A 76 19.71 12.76 12.23
N THR A 77 18.72 11.92 11.98
CA THR A 77 18.29 10.87 12.91
C THR A 77 18.37 9.53 12.18
N GLU A 78 19.17 8.64 12.77
CA GLU A 78 19.26 7.22 12.46
C GLU A 78 17.86 6.66 12.18
N GLU A 79 17.71 5.92 11.07
CA GLU A 79 16.55 5.11 10.64
C GLU A 79 15.54 4.76 11.78
N THR A 80 14.70 5.70 12.19
CA THR A 80 13.70 5.47 13.24
C THR A 80 12.33 5.40 12.60
N ALA A 81 12.10 4.29 11.90
CA ALA A 81 10.78 3.86 11.43
C ALA A 81 9.70 4.32 12.42
N VAL A 82 8.84 5.24 11.98
CA VAL A 82 7.74 5.76 12.79
C VAL A 82 6.93 4.57 13.31
N GLU A 83 6.68 4.50 14.62
CA GLU A 83 5.75 3.55 15.25
C GLU A 83 4.31 3.84 14.76
N SER A 84 4.06 3.56 13.48
CA SER A 84 2.76 3.61 12.84
C SER A 84 2.12 2.23 12.94
N SER A 85 0.81 2.18 13.16
CA SER A 85 0.12 0.90 13.22
C SER A 85 0.15 0.20 11.86
N PRO A 86 0.16 -1.15 11.80
CA PRO A 86 0.02 -1.92 10.56
C PRO A 86 -1.11 -1.42 9.64
N VAL A 87 -2.22 -0.99 10.25
CA VAL A 87 -3.40 -0.46 9.56
C VAL A 87 -3.08 0.87 8.88
N GLU A 88 -2.43 1.80 9.57
CA GLU A 88 -2.11 3.12 9.00
C GLU A 88 -1.08 3.03 7.87
N SER A 89 -0.04 2.20 8.05
CA SER A 89 0.95 1.95 6.98
C SER A 89 0.29 1.36 5.73
N LEU A 90 -0.58 0.35 5.89
CA LEU A 90 -1.30 -0.23 4.76
C LEU A 90 -2.25 0.79 4.08
N LYS A 91 -2.98 1.59 4.87
CA LYS A 91 -3.86 2.64 4.34
C LYS A 91 -3.08 3.64 3.50
N TYR A 92 -1.89 4.02 3.96
CA TYR A 92 -1.02 4.92 3.22
C TYR A 92 -0.64 4.33 1.85
N VAL A 93 -0.11 3.10 1.80
CA VAL A 93 0.20 2.40 0.54
C VAL A 93 -0.96 2.42 -0.46
N LEU A 94 -2.17 2.13 0.01
CA LEU A 94 -3.38 2.11 -0.83
C LEU A 94 -3.79 3.50 -1.30
N SER A 95 -3.59 4.53 -0.47
CA SER A 95 -3.90 5.92 -0.82
C SER A 95 -3.01 6.47 -1.93
N LEU A 96 -1.73 6.09 -1.97
CA LEU A 96 -0.77 6.51 -3.01
C LEU A 96 -1.24 6.10 -4.41
N MET A 97 -1.90 4.94 -4.51
CA MET A 97 -2.40 4.40 -5.77
C MET A 97 -3.53 5.23 -6.38
N LYS A 98 -4.20 6.09 -5.60
CA LYS A 98 -5.31 6.93 -6.09
C LYS A 98 -4.86 8.09 -6.97
N ASN A 99 -3.62 8.59 -6.81
CA ASN A 99 -3.09 9.71 -7.58
C ASN A 99 -1.66 9.42 -8.04
N LEU A 100 -1.51 8.81 -9.21
CA LEU A 100 -0.20 8.41 -9.74
C LEU A 100 0.47 9.52 -10.57
N ASP A 101 -0.23 10.64 -10.81
CA ASP A 101 0.38 11.85 -11.39
C ASP A 101 1.24 12.58 -10.36
N ASN A 102 1.01 12.33 -9.07
CA ASN A 102 1.89 12.79 -8.01
C ASN A 102 3.21 11.98 -8.01
N LYS A 103 4.32 12.65 -8.33
CA LYS A 103 5.65 12.02 -8.38
C LYS A 103 6.10 11.48 -7.01
N ILE A 104 5.67 12.11 -5.92
CA ILE A 104 5.96 11.67 -4.55
C ILE A 104 5.30 10.30 -4.32
N ASN A 105 3.99 10.18 -4.60
CA ASN A 105 3.28 8.90 -4.51
C ASN A 105 3.96 7.77 -5.30
N VAL A 106 4.50 8.08 -6.49
CA VAL A 106 5.22 7.11 -7.31
C VAL A 106 6.60 6.76 -6.74
N ALA A 107 7.28 7.70 -6.08
CA ALA A 107 8.53 7.47 -5.37
C ALA A 107 8.30 6.56 -4.16
N ASP A 108 7.32 6.90 -3.32
CA ASP A 108 6.94 6.14 -2.13
C ASP A 108 6.52 4.71 -2.50
N LEU A 109 5.73 4.53 -3.56
CA LEU A 109 5.36 3.19 -4.05
C LEU A 109 6.57 2.35 -4.49
N LYS A 110 7.65 2.97 -4.99
CA LYS A 110 8.90 2.25 -5.30
C LYS A 110 9.64 1.87 -4.03
N GLU A 111 9.64 2.73 -3.02
CA GLU A 111 10.25 2.43 -1.74
C GLU A 111 9.52 1.31 -1.01
N TYR A 112 8.18 1.36 -0.92
CA TYR A 112 7.38 0.25 -0.42
C TYR A 112 7.62 -1.04 -1.18
N ARG A 113 7.76 -0.99 -2.51
CA ARG A 113 8.11 -2.18 -3.31
C ARG A 113 9.45 -2.75 -2.84
N ASP A 114 10.44 -1.91 -2.57
CA ASP A 114 11.78 -2.34 -2.20
C ASP A 114 11.81 -2.90 -0.77
N LEU A 115 11.15 -2.22 0.18
CA LEU A 115 10.92 -2.73 1.54
C LEU A 115 10.23 -4.11 1.50
N LEU A 116 9.15 -4.23 0.73
CA LEU A 116 8.40 -5.49 0.59
C LEU A 116 9.18 -6.63 -0.09
N ASN A 117 10.19 -6.35 -0.91
CA ASN A 117 11.03 -7.43 -1.47
C ASN A 117 12.15 -7.86 -0.50
N ASN A 118 12.48 -7.01 0.47
CA ASN A 118 13.56 -7.26 1.44
C ASN A 118 13.05 -7.79 2.79
N PHE A 119 11.74 -7.78 3.00
CA PHE A 119 11.07 -8.36 4.17
C PHE A 119 10.90 -9.87 4.01
#